data_AF-A0A350AGF1-F1
#
_entry.id   AF-A0A350AGF1-F1
#
_cell.length_a   1.000
_cell.length_b   1.000
_cell.length_c   1.000
_cell.angle_alpha   90.00
_cell.angle_beta   90.00
_cell.angle_gamma   90.00
#
_symmetry.space_group_name_H-M   'P 1'
#
loop_
_entity.id
_entity.type
_entity.pdbx_description
1 polymer ?
#
loop_
_entity_poly.entity_id
_entity_poly.type
_entity_poly.pdbx_seq_one_letter_code
_entity_poly.pdbx_strand_id
1 'polypeptide(L)' 'MIRSELIQKIAEENPHLFQRDVEKIVNTIFDEITEAMA' A
#
# COMPACT_ATOMS: atom_id res chain seq x y z
N MET A 1 -9.42 -3.35 9.85
CA MET A 1 -8.11 -3.12 9.23
C MET A 1 -8.22 -1.85 8.39
N ILE A 2 -7.50 -0.80 8.76
CA ILE A 2 -7.50 0.50 8.04
C ILE A 2 -6.29 0.59 7.10
N ARG A 3 -6.32 1.47 6.08
CA ARG A 3 -5.24 1.61 5.08
C ARG A 3 -3.85 1.79 5.72
N SER A 4 -3.78 2.56 6.81
CA SER A 4 -2.54 2.79 7.55
C SER A 4 -1.99 1.55 8.24
N GLU A 5 -2.84 0.65 8.75
CA GLU A 5 -2.42 -0.62 9.36
C GLU A 5 -1.84 -1.56 8.29
N LEU A 6 -2.43 -1.60 7.08
CA LEU A 6 -1.90 -2.38 5.97
C LEU A 6 -0.51 -1.88 5.55
N ILE A 7 -0.34 -0.57 5.41
CA ILE A 7 0.95 0.05 5.06
C ILE A 7 2.01 -0.25 6.13
N GLN A 8 1.65 -0.14 7.41
CA GLN A 8 2.57 -0.46 8.52
C GLN A 8 3.00 -1.93 8.47
N LYS A 9 2.05 -2.86 8.33
CA LYS A 9 2.35 -4.29 8.27
C LYS A 9 3.27 -4.64 7.10
N ILE A 10 3.03 -4.09 5.91
CA ILE A 10 3.88 -4.32 4.73
C ILE A 10 5.28 -3.73 4.96
N ALA A 11 5.39 -2.55 5.58
CA ALA A 11 6.69 -1.95 5.89
C ALA A 11 7.48 -2.76 6.94
N GLU A 12 6.80 -3.34 7.94
CA GLU A 12 7.42 -4.22 8.94
C GLU A 12 7.92 -5.54 8.32
N GLU A 13 7.15 -6.12 7.41
CA GLU A 13 7.53 -7.34 6.68
C GLU A 13 8.63 -7.07 5.63
N ASN A 14 8.80 -5.82 5.21
CA ASN A 14 9.77 -5.40 4.18
C ASN A 14 10.67 -4.25 4.67
N PRO A 15 11.61 -4.52 5.60
CA PRO A 15 12.45 -3.48 6.22
C PRO A 15 13.42 -2.79 5.24
N HIS A 16 13.54 -3.30 4.01
CA HIS A 16 14.34 -2.71 2.94
C HIS A 16 13.56 -1.67 2.12
N LEU A 17 12.23 -1.59 2.30
CA LEU A 17 11.39 -0.61 1.64
C LEU A 17 11.20 0.61 2.53
N PHE A 18 11.28 1.80 1.94
CA PHE A 18 10.89 3.00 2.64
C PHE A 18 9.36 3.03 2.79
N GLN A 19 8.89 3.48 3.95
CA GLN A 19 7.44 3.55 4.24
C GLN A 19 6.66 4.36 3.18
N ARG A 20 7.28 5.42 2.63
CA ARG A 20 6.71 6.22 1.53
C ARG A 20 6.54 5.43 0.24
N ASP A 21 7.45 4.51 -0.05
CA ASP A 21 7.37 3.68 -1.26
C ASP A 21 6.31 2.60 -1.10
N VAL A 22 6.20 2.02 0.09
CA VAL A 22 5.09 1.10 0.45
C VAL A 22 3.75 1.80 0.29
N GLU A 23 3.61 3.04 0.79
CA GLU A 23 2.39 3.81 0.64
C GLU A 23 2.04 4.06 -0.85
N LYS A 24 3.02 4.44 -1.68
CA LYS A 24 2.80 4.62 -3.12
C LYS A 24 2.33 3.34 -3.79
N ILE A 25 2.98 2.21 -3.51
CA ILE A 25 2.61 0.91 -4.07
C ILE A 25 1.17 0.56 -3.70
N VAL A 26 0.82 0.69 -2.41
CA VAL A 26 -0.52 0.39 -1.93
C VAL A 26 -1.56 1.29 -2.60
N ASN A 27 -1.30 2.59 -2.70
CA ASN A 27 -2.20 3.53 -3.36
C ASN A 27 -2.40 3.15 -4.84
N THR A 28 -1.33 2.89 -5.60
CA THR A 28 -1.42 2.49 -7.01
C THR A 28 -2.27 1.23 -7.18
N ILE A 29 -2.12 0.23 -6.32
CA ILE A 29 -2.94 -1.00 -6.39
C ILE A 29 -4.43 -0.68 -6.17
N PHE A 30 -4.77 0.17 -5.19
CA PHE A 30 -6.16 0.55 -4.95
C PHE A 30 -6.75 1.40 -6.08
N ASP A 31 -5.95 2.27 -6.68
CA ASP A 31 -6.36 3.08 -7.83
C ASP A 31 -6.68 2.18 -9.03
N GLU A 32 -5.81 1.22 -9.35
CA GLU A 32 -6.02 0.24 -10.43
C GLU A 32 -7.27 -0.64 -10.21
N ILE A 33 -7.50 -1.09 -8.97
CA ILE A 33 -8.73 -1.84 -8.64
C ILE A 33 -9.96 -0.97 -8.85
N THR A 34 -9.91 0.29 -8.44
CA THR A 34 -11.02 1.24 -8.58
C THR A 34 -11.31 1.52 -10.05
N GLU A 35 -10.27 1.73 -10.85
CA GLU A 35 -10.37 1.95 -12.29
C GLU A 35 -10.97 0.73 -13.00
N ALA A 36 -10.54 -0.48 -12.64
CA ALA A 36 -11.07 -1.72 -13.22
C ALA A 36 -12.54 -2.01 -12.86
N MET A 37 -13.08 -1.35 -11.82
CA MET A 37 -14.48 -1.49 -11.40
C MET A 37 -15.41 -0.44 -12.00
N ALA A 38 -14.89 0.59 -12.68
CA ALA A 38 -15.66 1.65 -13.33
C ALA A 38 -16.14 1.24 -14.74
#